data_AF-A0A2X1PQL2-F1
#
_entry.id   AF-A0A2X1PQL2-F1
#
_cell.length_a   1.000
_cell.length_b   1.000
_cell.length_c   1.000
_cell.angle_alpha   90.00
_cell.angle_beta   90.00
_cell.angle_gamma   90.00
#
_symmetry.space_group_name_H-M   'P 1'
#
loop_
_entity.id
_entity.type
_entity.pdbx_description
1 polymer ?
#
loop_
_entity_poly.entity_id
_entity_poly.type
_entity_poly.pdbx_seq_one_letter_code
_entity_poly.pdbx_strand_id
1 'polypeptide(L)'
;MVLLGAVLYNQNRQQSRVRLFETGLRFVPDANAEFGVRQEFVLSAVITGTAKSEHWAGKAESVDFFDLKGDLESVLSLTRRGE
;
A
#
# COMPACT_ATOMS: atom_id res chain seq x y z
N MET A 1 -8.18 3.83 -5.47
CA MET A 1 -7.02 3.98 -6.40
C MET A 1 -6.59 5.44 -6.48
N VAL A 2 -6.17 6.00 -5.34
CA VAL A 2 -5.78 7.43 -5.21
C VAL A 2 -4.46 7.61 -4.47
N LEU A 3 -3.78 6.51 -4.15
CA LEU A 3 -2.67 6.47 -3.19
C LEU A 3 -1.47 7.34 -3.62
N LEU A 4 -1.08 7.34 -4.90
CA LEU A 4 0.01 8.20 -5.37
C LEU A 4 -0.34 9.69 -5.28
N GLY A 5 -1.60 10.05 -5.55
CA GLY A 5 -2.09 11.42 -5.35
C GLY A 5 -2.07 11.83 -3.88
N ALA A 6 -2.44 10.91 -2.99
CA ALA A 6 -2.34 11.13 -1.54
C ALA A 6 -0.87 11.28 -1.08
N VAL A 7 0.06 10.51 -1.64
CA VAL A 7 1.50 10.68 -1.38
C VAL A 7 1.95 12.07 -1.80
N LEU A 8 1.65 12.49 -3.03
CA LEU A 8 2.04 13.81 -3.53
C LEU A 8 1.46 14.94 -2.66
N TYR A 9 0.19 14.82 -2.26
CA TYR A 9 -0.47 15.77 -1.36
C TYR A 9 0.27 15.94 -0.02
N ASN A 10 0.77 14.84 0.55
CA ASN A 10 1.50 14.84 1.82
C ASN A 10 2.93 15.36 1.65
N GLN A 11 3.62 14.97 0.58
CA GLN A 11 4.97 15.46 0.26
C GLN A 11 4.99 16.98 0.06
N ASN A 12 3.96 17.54 -0.58
CA ASN A 12 3.80 19.00 -0.72
C ASN A 12 3.60 19.73 0.62
N ARG A 13 3.37 19.00 1.73
CA ARG A 13 3.26 19.52 3.11
C ARG A 13 4.42 19.08 3.99
N GLN A 14 5.57 18.79 3.39
CA GLN A 14 6.79 18.41 4.10
C GLN A 14 6.65 17.12 4.94
N GLN A 15 5.67 16.28 4.62
CA GLN A 15 5.52 14.94 5.20
C GLN A 15 6.15 13.92 4.24
N SER A 16 7.45 13.70 4.38
CA SER A 16 8.22 12.80 3.49
C SER A 16 7.93 11.32 3.75
N ARG A 17 7.57 10.95 4.98
CA ARG A 17 7.24 9.58 5.38
C ARG A 17 5.74 9.35 5.28
N VAL A 18 5.31 8.64 4.25
CA VAL A 18 3.89 8.33 3.99
C VAL A 18 3.74 6.82 3.87
N ARG A 19 2.83 6.24 4.66
CA ARG A 19 2.48 4.81 4.62
C ARG A 19 0.96 4.70 4.68
N LEU A 20 0.35 4.36 3.56
CA LEU A 20 -1.10 4.35 3.39
C LEU A 20 -1.54 3.04 2.74
N PHE A 21 -2.75 2.58 3.09
CA PHE A 21 -3.43 1.50 2.40
C PHE A 21 -4.88 1.88 2.12
N GLU A 22 -5.49 1.25 1.11
CA GLU A 22 -6.87 1.47 0.70
C GLU A 22 -7.46 0.13 0.24
N THR A 23 -8.73 -0.12 0.58
CA THR A 23 -9.52 -1.19 -0.02
C THR A 23 -10.62 -0.60 -0.89
N GLY A 24 -10.94 -1.24 -2.01
CA GLY A 24 -12.02 -0.78 -2.86
C GLY A 24 -12.23 -1.66 -4.07
N LEU A 25 -13.17 -1.27 -4.92
CA LEU A 25 -13.42 -1.94 -6.20
C LEU A 25 -12.55 -1.31 -7.29
N ARG A 26 -11.90 -2.15 -8.10
CA ARG A 26 -11.40 -1.75 -9.41
C ARG A 26 -12.33 -2.27 -10.50
N PHE A 27 -12.48 -1.49 -11.56
CA PHE A 27 -13.36 -1.78 -12.68
C PHE A 27 -12.47 -2.09 -13.89
N VAL A 28 -12.50 -3.35 -14.32
CA VAL A 28 -11.67 -3.85 -15.43
C VAL A 28 -12.60 -4.17 -16.60
N PRO A 29 -12.38 -3.60 -17.80
CA PRO A 29 -13.13 -4.00 -18.98
C PRO A 29 -13.02 -5.51 -19.22
N ASP A 30 -14.16 -6.17 -19.36
CA ASP A 30 -14.24 -7.63 -19.51
C ASP A 30 -15.49 -8.00 -20.30
N ALA A 31 -15.31 -8.45 -21.54
CA ALA A 31 -16.41 -8.77 -22.45
C ALA A 31 -17.31 -9.93 -21.96
N ASN A 32 -16.82 -10.74 -21.03
CA ASN A 32 -17.57 -11.88 -20.47
C ASN A 32 -18.27 -11.53 -19.15
N ALA A 33 -18.01 -10.34 -18.60
CA ALA A 33 -18.64 -9.88 -17.36
C ALA A 33 -19.98 -9.18 -17.64
N GLU A 34 -20.83 -9.13 -16.61
CA GLU A 34 -22.07 -8.36 -16.66
C GLU A 34 -21.76 -6.88 -17.00
N PHE A 35 -22.53 -6.32 -17.93
CA PHE A 35 -22.32 -4.96 -18.46
C PHE A 35 -20.93 -4.71 -19.10
N GLY A 36 -20.18 -5.76 -19.45
CA GLY A 36 -18.85 -5.63 -20.04
C GLY A 36 -17.77 -5.15 -19.07
N VAL A 37 -18.02 -5.21 -17.76
CA VAL A 37 -17.09 -4.73 -16.72
C VAL A 37 -17.01 -5.69 -15.54
N ARG A 38 -15.79 -6.13 -15.23
CA ARG A 38 -15.51 -6.94 -14.04
C ARG A 38 -15.14 -6.03 -12.87
N GLN A 39 -15.89 -6.16 -11.78
CA GLN A 39 -15.60 -5.47 -10.53
C GLN A 39 -14.78 -6.40 -9.62
N GLU A 40 -13.62 -5.94 -9.18
CA GLU A 40 -12.74 -6.71 -8.30
C GLU A 40 -12.47 -5.95 -7.01
N PHE A 41 -12.73 -6.59 -5.86
CA PHE A 41 -12.28 -6.06 -4.58
C PHE A 41 -10.76 -6.21 -4.46
N VAL A 42 -10.09 -5.10 -4.18
CA VAL A 42 -8.63 -5.03 -4.07
C VAL A 42 -8.23 -4.36 -2.77
N LEU A 43 -7.10 -4.82 -2.21
CA LEU A 43 -6.30 -4.11 -1.22
C LEU A 43 -5.09 -3.51 -1.94
N SER A 44 -4.82 -2.24 -1.73
CA SER A 44 -3.69 -1.51 -2.29
C SER A 44 -2.94 -0.80 -1.17
N ALA A 45 -1.62 -0.62 -1.32
CA ALA A 45 -0.79 0.08 -0.35
C ALA A 45 0.33 0.86 -1.04
N VAL A 46 0.84 1.88 -0.34
CA VAL A 46 2.02 2.66 -0.75
C VAL A 46 2.83 3.03 0.49
N ILE A 47 4.16 2.91 0.38
CA ILE A 47 5.10 3.37 1.40
C ILE A 47 6.20 4.22 0.76
N THR A 48 6.63 5.28 1.45
CA THR A 48 7.73 6.16 1.04
C THR A 48 8.37 6.82 2.26
N GLY A 49 9.56 7.37 2.09
CA GLY A 49 10.36 7.98 3.16
C GLY A 49 11.17 6.93 3.92
N THR A 50 11.26 7.08 5.23
CA THR A 50 12.12 6.23 6.07
C THR A 50 11.38 5.00 6.60
N ALA A 51 12.07 3.86 6.64
CA ALA A 51 11.54 2.59 7.16
C ALA A 51 11.07 2.77 8.60
N LYS A 52 11.93 3.36 9.44
CA LYS A 52 11.62 3.73 10.82
C LYS A 52 11.52 5.24 10.95
N SER A 53 10.76 5.72 11.93
CA SER A 53 10.85 7.12 12.33
C SER A 53 12.26 7.42 12.83
N GLU A 54 12.65 8.70 12.86
CA GLU A 54 13.95 9.06 13.42
C GLU A 54 14.04 8.60 14.88
N HIS A 55 15.11 7.86 15.18
CA HIS A 55 15.39 7.34 16.51
C HIS A 55 16.84 7.61 16.87
N TRP A 56 17.09 7.96 18.13
CA TRP A 56 18.42 8.29 18.66
C TRP A 56 19.46 7.17 18.47
N ALA A 57 19.01 5.92 18.36
CA ALA A 57 19.86 4.73 18.33
C ALA A 57 20.21 4.23 16.92
N GLY A 58 19.75 4.89 15.84
CA GLY A 58 19.95 4.35 14.50
C GLY A 58 19.85 5.39 13.39
N LYS A 59 20.55 5.13 12.29
CA LYS A 59 20.49 5.96 11.10
C LYS A 59 19.12 5.81 10.45
N ALA A 60 18.54 6.92 9.98
CA ALA A 60 17.32 6.87 9.20
C ALA A 60 17.59 6.17 7.86
N GLU A 61 16.99 5.00 7.65
CA GLU A 61 17.09 4.24 6.42
C GLU A 61 15.83 4.45 5.58
N SER A 62 15.99 4.68 4.28
CA SER A 62 14.89 4.74 3.34
C SER A 62 14.22 3.38 3.21
N VAL A 63 12.90 3.36 3.02
CA VAL A 63 12.18 2.11 2.72
C VAL A 63 12.70 1.46 1.45
N ASP A 64 12.73 0.13 1.44
CA ASP A 64 12.99 -0.67 0.25
C ASP A 64 11.83 -1.67 -0.04
N PHE A 65 12.06 -2.59 -0.97
CA PHE A 65 11.08 -3.61 -1.34
C PHE A 65 10.78 -4.60 -0.21
N PHE A 66 11.78 -4.97 0.59
CA PHE A 66 11.65 -5.98 1.64
C PHE A 66 10.86 -5.46 2.84
N ASP A 67 10.89 -4.15 3.09
CA ASP A 67 10.01 -3.52 4.07
C ASP A 67 8.52 -3.76 3.73
N LEU A 68 8.13 -3.46 2.48
CA LEU A 68 6.74 -3.65 2.04
C LEU A 68 6.37 -5.14 1.97
N LYS A 69 7.32 -6.00 1.57
CA LYS A 69 7.14 -7.46 1.57
C LYS A 69 6.84 -7.98 2.97
N GLY A 70 7.59 -7.54 3.98
CA GLY A 70 7.38 -7.94 5.37
C GLY A 70 6.02 -7.49 5.92
N ASP A 71 5.60 -6.27 5.60
CA ASP A 71 4.27 -5.77 5.93
C ASP A 71 3.17 -6.65 5.30
N LEU A 72 3.31 -7.01 4.02
CA LEU A 72 2.35 -7.87 3.31
C LEU A 72 2.31 -9.29 3.88
N GLU A 73 3.47 -9.89 4.15
CA GLU A 73 3.57 -11.21 4.77
C GLU A 73 2.89 -11.23 6.15
N SER A 74 3.04 -10.15 6.93
CA SER A 74 2.38 -10.00 8.23
C SER A 74 0.86 -9.97 8.09
N VAL A 75 0.32 -9.19 7.14
CA VAL A 75 -1.13 -9.14 6.86
C VAL A 75 -1.66 -10.50 6.40
N LEU A 76 -0.95 -11.17 5.48
CA LEU A 76 -1.34 -12.48 4.99
C LEU A 76 -1.29 -13.54 6.10
N SER A 77 -0.36 -13.43 7.05
CA SER A 77 -0.26 -14.34 8.19
C SER A 77 -1.49 -14.30 9.11
N LEU A 78 -2.15 -13.14 9.23
CA LEU A 78 -3.42 -12.98 9.96
C LEU A 78 -4.58 -13.70 9.26
N THR A 79 -4.45 -13.93 7.96
CA THR A 79 -5.45 -14.58 7.11
C THR A 79 -5.11 -16.03 6.84
N ARG A 80 -4.19 -16.64 7.62
CA ARG A 80 -4.09 -18.11 7.72
C ARG A 80 -5.43 -18.65 8.22
N ARG A 81 -6.34 -18.84 7.29
CA ARG A 81 -7.16 -20.04 7.26
C ARG A 81 -6.14 -21.17 7.18
N GLY A 82 -5.94 -21.83 8.32
CA GLY A 82 -5.10 -23.01 8.44
C GLY A 82 -5.47 -24.03 7.36
N GLU A 83 -4.50 -24.91 7.14
CA GLU A 83 -4.66 -26.19 6.45
C GLU A 83 -6.06 -26.81 6.59
#